data_AF-A0A925ZAY5-F1
#
_entry.id   AF-A0A925ZAY5-F1
#
_cell.length_a   1.000
_cell.length_b   1.000
_cell.length_c   1.000
_cell.angle_alpha   90.00
_cell.angle_beta   90.00
_cell.angle_gamma   90.00
#
_symmetry.space_group_name_H-M   'P 1'
#
loop_
_entity.id
_entity.type
_entity.pdbx_description
1 polymer ?
#
loop_
_entity_poly.entity_id
_entity_poly.type
_entity_poly.pdbx_seq_one_letter_code
_entity_poly.pdbx_strand_id
1 'polypeptide(L)'
;MWILTEAPRGSNFYEAQSQTGNKALISDTCETVIYARSQGADGHRIVAQRGRETFFMGPAPVQGVHADMSAQMMELARQLGAVVLV
;
A
#
# COMPACT_ATOMS: atom_id res chain seq x y z
N MET A 1 3.79 -0.60 -16.55
CA MET A 1 2.52 -1.35 -16.56
C MET A 1 2.28 -1.95 -15.17
N TRP A 2 1.02 -2.13 -14.79
CA TRP A 2 0.65 -2.78 -13.53
C TRP A 2 -0.12 -4.08 -13.82
N ILE A 3 0.21 -5.15 -13.11
CA ILE A 3 -0.40 -6.47 -13.25
C ILE A 3 -1.15 -6.80 -11.96
N LEU A 4 -2.47 -6.98 -12.05
CA LEU A 4 -3.29 -7.46 -10.94
C LEU A 4 -3.24 -8.99 -10.88
N THR A 5 -2.84 -9.55 -9.75
CA THR A 5 -2.70 -11.00 -9.53
C THR A 5 -3.15 -11.40 -8.12
N GLU A 6 -3.20 -12.71 -7.87
CA GLU A 6 -3.37 -13.31 -6.55
C GLU A 6 -2.03 -13.79 -6.00
N ALA A 7 -1.74 -13.47 -4.74
CA ALA A 7 -0.53 -13.91 -4.08
C ALA A 7 -0.60 -15.43 -3.82
N PRO A 8 0.41 -16.21 -4.24
CA PRO A 8 0.42 -17.65 -3.98
C PRO A 8 0.70 -17.94 -2.51
N ARG A 9 0.18 -19.07 -2.02
CA ARG A 9 0.51 -19.59 -0.69
C ARG A 9 2.03 -19.70 -0.51
N GLY A 10 2.53 -19.20 0.61
CA GLY A 10 3.96 -19.18 0.92
C GLY A 10 4.71 -17.92 0.45
N SER A 11 4.06 -17.02 -0.28
CA SER A 11 4.62 -15.69 -0.56
C SER A 11 4.44 -14.73 0.62
N ASN A 12 5.26 -13.68 0.68
CA ASN A 12 5.17 -12.62 1.68
C ASN A 12 3.88 -11.78 1.60
N PHE A 13 3.12 -11.93 0.52
CA PHE A 13 1.90 -11.17 0.23
C PHE A 13 0.63 -11.98 0.47
N TYR A 14 0.76 -13.24 0.92
CA TYR A 14 -0.36 -14.13 1.19
C TYR A 14 -0.71 -14.13 2.68
N GLU A 15 -2.00 -13.98 2.97
CA GLU A 15 -2.59 -14.15 4.29
C GLU A 15 -3.72 -15.19 4.24
N ALA A 16 -3.62 -16.22 5.09
CA ALA A 16 -4.59 -17.32 5.08
C ALA A 16 -6.01 -16.88 5.46
N GLN A 17 -6.12 -15.82 6.27
CA GLN A 17 -7.39 -15.24 6.71
C GLN A 17 -7.69 -13.92 6.00
N SER A 18 -7.07 -13.68 4.83
CA SER A 18 -7.31 -12.48 4.04
C SER A 18 -8.79 -12.37 3.67
N GLN A 19 -9.43 -11.28 4.09
CA GLN A 19 -10.78 -10.91 3.65
C GLN A 19 -10.75 -10.20 2.27
N THR A 20 -9.56 -9.85 1.77
CA THR A 20 -9.34 -9.10 0.52
C THR A 20 -8.96 -9.98 -0.66
N GLY A 21 -8.95 -11.31 -0.47
CA GLY A 21 -8.66 -12.28 -1.52
C GLY A 21 -7.19 -12.32 -1.96
N ASN A 22 -6.26 -11.87 -1.12
CA ASN A 22 -4.82 -11.91 -1.38
C ASN A 22 -4.40 -11.26 -2.71
N LYS A 23 -5.07 -10.17 -3.10
CA LYS A 23 -4.76 -9.44 -4.33
C LYS A 23 -3.46 -8.65 -4.19
N ALA A 24 -2.66 -8.68 -5.25
CA ALA A 24 -1.44 -7.89 -5.40
C ALA A 24 -1.40 -7.22 -6.78
N LEU A 25 -0.97 -5.97 -6.82
CA LEU A 25 -0.61 -5.22 -8.01
C LEU A 25 0.92 -5.18 -8.10
N ILE A 26 1.47 -5.67 -9.20
CA ILE A 26 2.92 -5.72 -9.44
C ILE A 26 3.25 -4.76 -10.58
N SER A 27 4.21 -3.87 -10.38
CA SER A 27 4.76 -3.05 -11.45
C SER A 27 5.78 -3.85 -12.27
N ASP A 28 5.70 -3.82 -13.59
CA ASP A 28 6.73 -4.39 -14.48
C ASP A 28 7.90 -3.43 -14.73
N THR A 29 7.74 -2.16 -14.36
CA THR A 29 8.70 -1.06 -14.59
C THR A 29 9.47 -0.65 -13.34
N CYS A 30 9.04 -1.08 -12.16
CA CYS A 30 9.74 -0.85 -10.91
C CYS A 30 9.49 -1.99 -9.92
N GLU A 31 10.33 -2.11 -8.90
CA GLU A 31 10.23 -3.17 -7.87
C GLU A 31 9.09 -2.93 -6.86
N THR A 32 8.04 -2.22 -7.26
CA THR A 32 6.91 -1.90 -6.39
C THR A 32 5.81 -2.95 -6.50
N VAL A 33 5.41 -3.50 -5.35
CA VAL A 33 4.25 -4.36 -5.18
C VAL A 33 3.27 -3.68 -4.25
N ILE A 34 2.01 -3.56 -4.65
CA ILE A 34 0.92 -3.03 -3.83
C ILE A 34 -0.01 -4.18 -3.47
N TYR A 35 -0.28 -4.39 -2.19
CA TYR A 35 -1.14 -5.47 -1.72
C TYR A 35 -1.98 -5.02 -0.53
N ALA A 36 -3.11 -5.70 -0.29
CA ALA A 36 -3.93 -5.49 0.88
C ALA A 36 -3.54 -6.46 1.98
N ARG A 37 -3.37 -5.95 3.20
CA ARG A 37 -2.99 -6.71 4.40
C ARG A 37 -4.03 -6.55 5.50
N SER A 38 -4.37 -7.60 6.21
CA SER A 38 -5.27 -7.53 7.37
C SER A 38 -4.64 -6.69 8.49
N GLN A 39 -5.48 -5.87 9.14
CA GLN A 39 -5.16 -5.06 10.30
C GLN A 39 -6.06 -5.45 11.49
N GLY A 40 -6.15 -6.75 11.79
CA GLY A 40 -7.02 -7.27 12.85
C GLY A 40 -8.45 -7.53 12.40
N ALA A 41 -9.39 -7.56 13.37
CA ALA A 41 -10.73 -8.16 13.21
C ALA A 41 -11.53 -7.61 12.02
N ASP A 42 -11.47 -6.31 11.74
CA ASP A 42 -12.35 -5.67 10.75
C ASP A 42 -11.60 -4.68 9.82
N GLY A 43 -10.27 -4.75 9.79
CA GLY A 43 -9.43 -3.80 9.07
C GLY A 43 -8.62 -4.46 7.96
N HIS A 44 -8.48 -3.77 6.84
CA HIS A 44 -7.40 -4.02 5.89
C HIS A 44 -6.65 -2.70 5.64
N ARG A 45 -5.36 -2.82 5.36
CA ARG A 45 -4.47 -1.72 5.01
C ARG A 45 -3.85 -2.00 3.66
N ILE A 46 -3.79 -0.98 2.82
CA ILE A 46 -3.10 -1.07 1.54
C ILE A 46 -1.62 -0.77 1.80
N VAL A 47 -0.76 -1.65 1.32
CA VAL A 47 0.69 -1.61 1.53
C VAL A 47 1.37 -1.52 0.17
N ALA A 48 2.21 -0.51 -0.04
CA ALA A 48 3.19 -0.51 -1.13
C ALA A 48 4.53 -0.94 -0.57
N GLN A 49 5.12 -1.98 -1.15
CA GLN A 49 6.48 -2.39 -0.86
C GLN A 49 7.36 -2.12 -2.08
N ARG A 50 8.49 -1.45 -1.88
CA ARG A 50 9.52 -1.19 -2.92
C ARG A 50 10.85 -1.72 -2.42
N GLY A 51 11.30 -2.85 -2.95
CA GLY A 51 12.46 -3.55 -2.42
C GLY A 51 12.28 -3.89 -0.93
N ARG A 52 13.08 -3.26 -0.06
CA ARG A 52 13.00 -3.43 1.41
C ARG A 52 12.13 -2.38 2.12
N GLU A 53 11.69 -1.35 1.41
CA GLU A 53 10.91 -0.25 1.96
C GLU A 53 9.42 -0.59 1.95
N THR A 54 8.71 -0.20 3.01
CA THR A 54 7.26 -0.41 3.15
C THR A 54 6.58 0.92 3.40
N PHE A 55 5.58 1.22 2.57
CA PHE A 55 4.73 2.40 2.62
C PHE A 55 3.29 1.96 2.86
N PHE A 56 2.57 2.71 3.69
CA PHE A 56 1.18 2.43 4.01
C PHE A 56 0.28 3.47 3.35
N MET A 57 -0.77 3.01 2.67
CA MET A 57 -1.77 3.85 2.04
C MET A 57 -3.06 3.79 2.88
N GLY A 58 -3.62 4.96 3.20
CA GLY A 58 -4.85 5.12 3.99
C GLY A 58 -4.71 6.05 5.21
N PRO A 59 -5.80 6.24 5.97
CA PRO A 59 -5.87 7.27 7.02
C PRO A 59 -4.99 6.99 8.26
N ALA A 60 -4.12 7.97 8.54
CA ALA A 60 -3.45 8.36 9.81
C ALA A 60 -2.50 7.36 10.52
N PRO A 61 -1.52 7.86 11.31
CA PRO A 61 -0.11 7.65 11.00
C PRO A 61 0.52 6.40 11.63
N VAL A 62 1.66 5.98 11.08
CA VAL A 62 2.65 5.19 11.81
C VAL A 62 3.14 6.05 12.97
N GLN A 63 3.01 5.58 14.22
CA GLN A 63 3.47 6.34 15.38
C GLN A 63 4.94 6.80 15.21
N GLY A 64 5.23 8.07 15.52
CA GLY A 64 6.60 8.60 15.60
C GLY A 64 6.99 9.70 14.61
N VAL A 65 6.10 10.19 13.74
CA VAL A 65 6.42 11.32 12.83
C VAL A 65 6.10 12.66 13.52
N HIS A 66 7.13 13.43 13.84
CA HIS A 66 7.05 14.65 14.67
C HIS A 66 6.64 15.95 13.92
N ALA A 67 6.29 15.89 12.63
CA ALA A 67 5.71 17.03 11.91
C ALA A 67 4.67 16.53 10.89
N ASP A 68 3.44 17.06 10.97
CA ASP A 68 2.40 16.79 9.98
C ASP A 68 2.71 17.58 8.69
N MET A 69 3.18 16.88 7.67
CA MET A 69 3.45 17.43 6.32
C MET A 69 2.34 17.11 5.32
N SER A 70 1.18 16.63 5.78
CA SER A 70 0.12 16.12 4.91
C SER A 70 -0.35 17.16 3.91
N ALA A 71 -0.51 18.42 4.35
CA ALA A 71 -0.95 19.50 3.47
C ALA A 71 0.04 19.79 2.32
N GLN A 72 1.34 19.85 2.62
CA GLN A 72 2.39 20.09 1.63
C GLN A 72 2.51 18.91 0.66
N MET A 73 2.41 17.68 1.17
CA MET A 73 2.47 16.47 0.36
C MET A 73 1.25 16.32 -0.55
N MET A 74 0.07 16.71 -0.07
CA MET A 74 -1.17 16.74 -0.87
C MET A 74 -1.08 17.75 -2.01
N GLU A 75 -0.57 18.95 -1.75
CA GLU A 75 -0.38 19.96 -2.79
C GLU A 75 0.64 19.49 -3.84
N LEU A 76 1.75 18.88 -3.40
CA LEU A 76 2.74 18.27 -4.31
C LEU A 76 2.12 17.14 -5.15
N ALA A 77 1.35 16.24 -4.53
CA ALA A 77 0.67 15.15 -5.22
C ALA A 77 -0.28 15.70 -6.31
N ARG A 78 -1.04 16.75 -5.99
CA ARG A 78 -1.91 17.45 -6.94
C ARG A 78 -1.13 18.05 -8.10
N GLN A 79 -0.01 18.71 -7.83
CA GLN A 79 0.85 19.31 -8.88
C GLN A 79 1.46 18.26 -9.81
N LEU A 80 1.78 17.08 -9.30
CA LEU A 80 2.30 15.96 -10.07
C LEU A 80 1.22 15.17 -10.82
N GLY A 81 -0.06 15.54 -10.67
CA GLY A 81 -1.18 14.79 -11.26
C GLY A 81 -1.35 13.39 -10.65
N ALA A 82 -0.87 13.19 -9.41
CA ALA A 82 -1.03 11.92 -8.72
C ALA A 82 -2.50 11.67 -8.39
N VAL A 83 -2.91 10.40 -8.47
CA VAL A 83 -4.23 9.98 -7.99
C VAL A 83 -4.18 9.94 -6.46
N VAL A 84 -4.99 10.78 -5.82
CA VAL A 84 -5.12 10.83 -4.37
C VAL A 84 -6.32 9.99 -3.94
N LEU A 85 -6.05 8.92 -3.19
CA LEU A 85 -7.08 8.11 -2.54
C LEU A 85 -7.22 8.64 -1.11
N VAL A 86 -8.21 9.51 -0.88
CA VAL A 86 -8.61 10.01 0.45
C VAL A 86 -9.65 9.11 1.09
#